data_AF-A0A7S4P159-F1
#
_entry.id   AF-A0A7S4P159-F1
#
_cell.length_a   1.000
_cell.length_b   1.000
_cell.length_c   1.000
_cell.angle_alpha   90.00
_cell.angle_beta   90.00
_cell.angle_gamma   90.00
#
_symmetry.space_group_name_H-M   'P 1'
#
loop_
_entity.id
_entity.type
_entity.pdbx_description
1 polymer ?
#
loop_
_entity_poly.entity_id
_entity_poly.type
_entity_poly.pdbx_seq_one_letter_code
_entity_poly.pdbx_strand_id
1 'polypeptide(L)'
;KVAVGSHYGQSPMLGKMAQENKIAAYNLPLGSVSRMIRARAANQIGFITTVGLDTMVDPRLGGGKINQLAEEHGDLVKNIDIEGIPHLLFKSMDIDEAILRR
;
A
#
# COMPACT_ATOMS: atom_id res chain seq x y z
N LYS A 1 -11.32 -6.15 -6.70
CA LYS A 1 -10.07 -6.02 -7.50
C LYS A 1 -9.24 -4.92 -6.89
N VAL A 2 -7.97 -5.17 -6.56
CA VAL A 2 -7.11 -4.22 -5.83
C VAL A 2 -5.92 -3.85 -6.71
N ALA A 3 -5.52 -2.58 -6.70
CA ALA A 3 -4.29 -2.11 -7.31
C ALA A 3 -3.49 -1.31 -6.27
N VAL A 4 -2.22 -1.64 -6.12
CA VAL A 4 -1.28 -0.93 -5.25
C VAL A 4 -0.17 -0.37 -6.12
N GLY A 5 0.00 0.94 -6.11
CA GLY A 5 0.99 1.63 -6.93
C GLY A 5 1.56 2.85 -6.21
N SER A 6 2.52 3.52 -6.85
CA SER A 6 3.18 4.72 -6.30
C SER A 6 3.06 5.96 -7.20
N HIS A 7 2.75 5.74 -8.49
CA HIS A 7 2.70 6.78 -9.51
C HIS A 7 1.63 6.45 -10.56
N TYR A 8 0.36 6.65 -10.23
CA TYR A 8 -0.76 6.40 -11.16
C TYR A 8 -0.74 7.25 -12.43
N GLY A 9 -0.03 8.39 -12.43
CA GLY A 9 0.16 9.22 -13.63
C GLY A 9 0.90 8.52 -14.77
N GLN A 10 1.72 7.51 -14.47
CA GLN A 10 2.42 6.69 -15.47
C GLN A 10 1.58 5.52 -15.99
N SER A 11 0.34 5.38 -15.53
CA SER A 11 -0.59 4.32 -15.94
C SER A 11 -1.99 4.88 -16.12
N PRO A 12 -2.26 5.63 -17.21
CA PRO A 12 -3.51 6.37 -17.41
C PRO A 12 -4.77 5.50 -17.34
N MET A 13 -4.71 4.27 -17.87
CA MET A 13 -5.82 3.33 -17.80
C MET A 13 -6.14 2.91 -16.35
N LEU A 14 -5.13 2.61 -15.54
CA LEU A 14 -5.32 2.30 -14.12
C LEU A 14 -5.81 3.51 -13.34
N GLY A 15 -5.28 4.70 -13.65
CA GLY A 15 -5.75 5.97 -13.08
C GLY A 15 -7.23 6.21 -13.36
N LYS A 16 -7.67 6.03 -14.61
CA LYS A 16 -9.09 6.14 -14.98
C LYS A 16 -9.96 5.12 -14.26
N MET A 17 -9.53 3.85 -14.16
CA MET A 17 -10.26 2.83 -13.42
C MET A 17 -10.38 3.15 -11.92
N ALA A 18 -9.34 3.74 -11.32
CA ALA A 18 -9.37 4.20 -9.94
C ALA A 18 -10.35 5.36 -9.75
N GLN A 19 -10.32 6.35 -10.65
CA GLN A 19 -11.26 7.50 -10.63
C GLN A 19 -12.72 7.09 -10.83
N GLU A 20 -12.97 6.14 -11.73
CA GLU A 20 -14.30 5.56 -11.96
C GLU A 20 -14.70 4.56 -10.85
N ASN A 21 -13.91 4.44 -9.77
CA ASN A 21 -14.14 3.54 -8.65
C ASN A 21 -14.42 2.09 -9.09
N LYS A 22 -13.67 1.58 -10.08
CA LYS A 22 -13.77 0.20 -10.60
C LYS A 22 -12.76 -0.78 -9.97
N ILE A 23 -11.76 -0.24 -9.29
CA ILE A 23 -10.72 -0.98 -8.56
C ILE A 23 -10.51 -0.30 -7.20
N ALA A 24 -10.23 -1.07 -6.15
CA ALA A 24 -9.72 -0.53 -4.90
C ALA A 24 -8.27 -0.09 -5.14
N ALA A 25 -8.00 1.21 -5.07
CA ALA A 25 -6.70 1.76 -5.44
C ALA A 25 -5.96 2.36 -4.24
N TYR A 26 -4.68 2.02 -4.14
CA TYR A 26 -3.79 2.51 -3.08
C TYR A 26 -2.55 3.14 -3.68
N ASN A 27 -2.23 4.36 -3.25
CA ASN A 27 -1.02 5.08 -3.60
C ASN A 27 -0.04 5.06 -2.41
N LEU A 28 0.94 4.17 -2.47
CA LEU A 28 1.97 3.98 -1.45
C LEU A 28 3.36 4.30 -2.01
N PRO A 29 4.34 4.76 -1.19
CA PRO A 29 5.70 5.01 -1.65
C PRO A 29 6.34 3.79 -2.32
N LEU A 30 7.07 4.02 -3.42
CA LEU A 30 7.68 2.94 -4.22
C LEU A 30 8.61 2.04 -3.40
N GLY A 31 9.41 2.66 -2.53
CA GLY A 31 10.28 1.92 -1.61
C GLY A 31 9.49 1.04 -0.63
N SER A 32 8.32 1.49 -0.18
CA SER A 32 7.44 0.71 0.69
C SER A 32 6.85 -0.48 -0.05
N VAL A 33 6.31 -0.29 -1.25
CA VAL A 33 5.76 -1.40 -2.06
C VAL A 33 6.82 -2.48 -2.30
N SER A 34 8.04 -2.09 -2.65
CA SER A 34 9.17 -3.02 -2.81
C SER A 34 9.48 -3.81 -1.54
N ARG A 35 9.39 -3.17 -0.35
CA ARG A 35 9.55 -3.84 0.95
C ARG A 35 8.36 -4.75 1.29
N MET A 36 7.12 -4.41 0.91
CA MET A 36 5.95 -5.28 1.11
C MET A 36 6.14 -6.61 0.35
N ILE A 37 6.64 -6.54 -0.89
CA ILE A 37 6.96 -7.70 -1.71
C ILE A 37 8.07 -8.53 -1.06
N ARG A 38 9.15 -7.89 -0.58
CA ARG A 38 10.23 -8.59 0.15
C ARG A 38 9.73 -9.26 1.42
N ALA A 39 8.86 -8.61 2.18
CA ALA A 39 8.26 -9.18 3.38
C ALA A 39 7.45 -10.43 3.03
N ARG A 40 6.67 -10.40 1.93
CA ARG A 40 5.94 -11.59 1.46
C ARG A 40 6.88 -12.73 1.10
N ALA A 41 7.96 -12.45 0.36
CA ALA A 41 8.94 -13.45 -0.04
C ALA A 41 9.64 -14.10 1.18
N ALA A 42 9.80 -13.35 2.27
CA ALA A 42 10.31 -13.85 3.55
C ALA A 42 9.24 -14.50 4.45
N ASN A 43 8.02 -14.69 3.95
CA ASN A 43 6.86 -15.19 4.68
C ASN A 43 6.55 -14.40 5.98
N GLN A 44 6.81 -13.10 5.95
CA GLN A 44 6.51 -12.17 7.04
C GLN A 44 5.12 -11.56 6.87
N ILE A 45 4.50 -11.16 7.99
CA ILE A 45 3.22 -10.44 8.00
C ILE A 45 3.29 -9.06 7.33
N GLY A 46 4.50 -8.52 7.13
CA GLY A 46 4.75 -7.16 6.68
C GLY A 46 6.10 -6.67 7.17
N PHE A 47 6.34 -5.35 7.05
CA PHE A 47 7.51 -4.71 7.62
C PHE A 47 7.11 -3.47 8.42
N ILE A 48 7.94 -3.15 9.41
CA ILE A 48 7.72 -2.03 10.32
C ILE A 48 8.67 -0.88 9.94
N THR A 49 8.17 0.34 10.03
CA THR A 49 8.92 1.56 9.70
C THR A 49 8.30 2.79 10.35
N THR A 50 9.07 3.83 10.59
CA THR A 50 8.54 5.17 10.92
C THR A 50 8.29 6.02 9.67
N VAL A 51 8.86 5.61 8.52
CA VAL A 51 8.66 6.29 7.23
C VAL A 51 7.18 6.28 6.83
N GLY A 52 6.63 7.48 6.64
CA GLY A 52 5.23 7.70 6.22
C GLY A 52 4.30 8.14 7.34
N LEU A 53 4.76 8.17 8.60
CA LEU A 53 4.02 8.80 9.69
C LEU A 53 3.69 10.26 9.35
N ASP A 54 2.48 10.67 9.73
CA ASP A 54 1.96 12.03 9.49
C ASP A 54 1.93 12.44 8.00
N THR A 55 1.90 11.46 7.10
CA THR A 55 1.68 11.68 5.66
C THR A 55 0.39 10.97 5.19
N MET A 56 0.03 11.14 3.92
CA MET A 56 -1.17 10.49 3.33
C MET A 56 -1.19 8.96 3.45
N VAL A 57 -0.04 8.31 3.67
CA VAL A 57 0.01 6.84 3.90
C VAL A 57 -0.16 6.43 5.35
N ASP A 58 -0.13 7.39 6.28
CA ASP A 58 -0.52 7.15 7.66
C ASP A 58 -2.02 6.80 7.68
N PRO A 59 -2.44 5.67 8.27
CA PRO A 59 -3.85 5.30 8.36
C PRO A 59 -4.72 6.37 9.00
N ARG A 60 -4.16 7.21 9.88
CA ARG A 60 -4.86 8.34 10.52
C ARG A 60 -5.22 9.45 9.53
N LEU A 61 -4.54 9.53 8.38
CA LEU A 61 -4.70 10.59 7.37
C LEU A 61 -5.20 10.07 6.02
N GLY A 62 -5.39 8.75 5.87
CA GLY A 62 -5.94 8.14 4.66
C GLY A 62 -5.39 6.75 4.33
N GLY A 63 -4.24 6.35 4.90
CA GLY A 63 -3.68 5.02 4.70
C GLY A 63 -3.27 4.72 3.25
N GLY A 64 -3.07 5.76 2.43
CA GLY A 64 -2.75 5.66 1.02
C GLY A 64 -3.94 5.25 0.15
N LYS A 65 -5.15 5.18 0.68
CA LYS A 65 -6.38 4.90 -0.09
C LYS A 65 -6.69 6.09 -0.98
N ILE A 66 -6.99 5.86 -2.26
CA ILE A 66 -7.27 6.95 -3.21
C ILE A 66 -8.71 6.96 -3.75
N ASN A 67 -9.55 6.01 -3.35
CA ASN A 67 -10.97 5.99 -3.70
C ASN A 67 -11.81 5.19 -2.69
N GLN A 68 -13.14 5.30 -2.83
CA GLN A 68 -14.10 4.67 -1.92
C GLN A 68 -13.96 3.14 -1.88
N LEU A 69 -13.69 2.47 -3.01
CA LEU A 69 -13.46 1.03 -3.01
C LEU A 69 -12.25 0.62 -2.16
N ALA A 70 -11.22 1.46 -2.07
CA ALA A 70 -10.08 1.20 -1.19
C ALA A 70 -10.42 1.40 0.30
N GLU A 71 -11.35 2.29 0.62
CA GLU A 71 -11.90 2.43 1.97
C GLU A 71 -12.68 1.18 2.37
N GLU A 72 -13.56 0.69 1.50
CA GLU A 72 -14.35 -0.53 1.69
C GLU A 72 -13.49 -1.79 1.76
N HIS A 73 -12.40 -1.85 0.99
CA HIS A 73 -11.48 -2.99 0.99
C HIS A 73 -10.68 -3.12 2.30
N GLY A 74 -10.36 -2.01 2.97
CA GLY A 74 -9.70 -2.00 4.27
C GLY A 74 -8.23 -1.57 4.23
N ASP A 75 -7.52 -1.79 5.34
CA ASP A 75 -6.22 -1.18 5.58
C ASP A 75 -5.04 -2.05 5.12
N LEU A 76 -4.13 -1.48 4.34
CA LEU A 76 -2.83 -2.08 3.99
C LEU A 76 -1.69 -1.62 4.93
N VAL A 77 -1.90 -0.51 5.63
CA VAL A 77 -0.98 0.07 6.60
C VAL A 77 -1.69 0.13 7.94
N LYS A 78 -1.01 -0.22 9.04
CA LYS A 78 -1.53 -0.09 10.40
C LYS A 78 -0.59 0.73 11.25
N ASN A 79 -1.12 1.62 12.08
CA ASN A 79 -0.35 2.18 13.18
C ASN A 79 -0.13 1.10 14.23
N ILE A 80 1.10 0.97 14.70
CA ILE A 80 1.46 0.14 15.84
C ILE A 80 2.30 0.97 16.80
N ASP A 81 2.24 0.65 18.07
CA ASP A 81 3.11 1.22 19.09
C ASP A 81 4.14 0.16 19.49
N ILE A 82 5.41 0.55 19.55
CA ILE A 82 6.50 -0.28 20.05
C ILE A 82 7.25 0.57 21.08
N GLU A 83 7.13 0.20 22.35
CA GLU A 83 7.79 0.90 23.47
C GLU A 83 7.45 2.40 23.54
N GLY A 84 6.20 2.78 23.24
CA GLY A 84 5.75 4.17 23.23
C GLY A 84 6.15 4.97 21.98
N ILE A 85 6.79 4.32 21.01
CA ILE A 85 7.18 4.93 19.74
C ILE A 85 6.17 4.51 18.66
N PRO A 86 5.49 5.46 18.00
CA PRO A 86 4.57 5.15 16.92
C PRO A 86 5.35 4.67 15.69
N HIS A 87 4.83 3.61 15.08
CA HIS A 87 5.34 3.04 13.84
C HIS A 87 4.19 2.69 12.90
N LEU A 88 4.53 2.43 11.64
CA LEU A 88 3.64 1.89 10.63
C LEU A 88 4.05 0.45 10.31
N LEU A 89 3.10 -0.47 10.40
CA LEU A 89 3.18 -1.81 9.81
C LEU A 89 2.56 -1.75 8.41
N PHE A 90 3.41 -1.87 7.39
CA PHE A 90 2.97 -2.13 6.02
C PHE A 90 2.81 -3.63 5.86
N LYS A 91 1.58 -4.10 5.67
CA LYS A 91 1.27 -5.52 5.52
C LYS A 91 1.95 -6.08 4.26
N SER A 92 2.39 -7.33 4.31
CA SER A 92 2.81 -8.01 3.08
C SER A 92 1.60 -8.19 2.16
N MET A 93 1.85 -8.25 0.84
CA MET A 93 0.81 -8.49 -0.16
C MET A 93 0.88 -9.93 -0.61
N ASP A 94 -0.25 -10.59 -0.78
CA ASP A 94 -0.30 -11.87 -1.48
C ASP A 94 -0.08 -11.65 -2.98
N ILE A 95 0.87 -12.39 -3.52
CA ILE A 95 1.31 -12.29 -4.91
C ILE A 95 1.46 -13.72 -5.43
N ASP A 96 0.55 -14.12 -6.32
CA ASP A 96 0.55 -15.44 -6.92
C ASP A 96 1.47 -15.51 -8.15
N GLU A 97 1.55 -14.40 -8.88
CA GLU A 97 2.25 -14.33 -10.16
C GLU A 97 3.11 -13.06 -10.26
N ALA A 98 4.26 -13.16 -10.93
CA ALA A 98 5.16 -12.04 -11.18
C ALA A 98 5.58 -11.97 -12.66
N ILE A 99 5.42 -10.80 -13.26
CA ILE A 99 5.89 -10.51 -14.62
C ILE A 99 7.21 -9.75 -14.53
N LEU A 100 8.29 -10.35 -15.03
CA LEU A 100 9.64 -9.80 -14.96
C LEU A 100 10.25 -9.72 -16.37
N ARG A 101 11.12 -8.74 -16.60
CA ARG A 101 11.90 -8.60 -17.83
C ARG A 101 13.37 -8.35 -17.48
N ARG A 102 14.26 -9.06 -18.18
CA ARG A 102 15.71 -8.87 -18.06
C ARG A 102 16.18 -7.55 -18.68
#